data_AF-A0A916HSR9-F1
#
_entry.id   AF-A0A916HSR9-F1
#
_cell.length_a   1.000
_cell.length_b   1.000
_cell.length_c   1.000
_cell.angle_alpha   90.00
_cell.angle_beta   90.00
_cell.angle_gamma   90.00
#
_symmetry.space_group_name_H-M   'P 1'
#
loop_
_entity.id
_entity.type
_entity.pdbx_description
1 polymer ?
#
loop_
_entity_poly.entity_id
_entity_poly.type
_entity_poly.pdbx_seq_one_letter_code
_entity_poly.pdbx_strand_id
1 'polypeptide(L)'
;MGSYTILEDLGPLEAGTYTVRYVAEARRTDQPYTGETKTFTWQFVVIDSANGTKAIEYYNPPRDHYFLTTSATEIALLDSGYFPGWQRTGESIAVIKSGSPVADFASTCRFYGKPEAGLDTHFYSAYRSECDYLIANAADAWILESEDAFRIFPVDLATGACPVNLVGVHRAWNGSVDVNHRYTTSDAIQAAMVASGWVAEGSGPNVVVWCALPPDVPVQ
;
A
#
# COMPACT_ATOMS: atom_id res chain seq x y z
N MET A 1 21.52 6.73 27.00
CA MET A 1 22.08 7.43 25.82
C MET A 1 23.14 6.53 25.23
N GLY A 2 22.86 5.89 24.10
CA GLY A 2 23.86 5.09 23.39
C GLY A 2 24.66 5.98 22.45
N SER A 3 25.99 5.83 22.44
CA SER A 3 26.83 6.35 21.35
C SER A 3 26.80 5.35 20.21
N TYR A 4 26.59 5.81 18.98
CA TYR A 4 26.77 5.00 17.78
C TYR A 4 28.03 5.45 17.04
N THR A 5 28.75 4.49 16.46
CA THR A 5 29.89 4.74 15.57
C THR A 5 29.47 4.26 14.18
N ILE A 6 29.54 5.13 13.18
CA ILE A 6 29.37 4.73 11.78
C ILE A 6 30.62 3.95 11.40
N LEU A 7 30.47 2.66 11.12
CA LEU A 7 31.58 1.77 10.77
C LEU A 7 31.96 1.89 9.29
N GLU A 8 30.97 2.13 8.43
CA GLU A 8 31.12 2.21 6.99
C GLU A 8 30.02 3.12 6.42
N ASP A 9 30.40 4.02 5.49
CA ASP A 9 29.47 4.79 4.68
C ASP A 9 29.40 4.13 3.30
N LEU A 10 28.22 3.63 2.93
CA LEU A 10 28.00 2.91 1.68
C LEU A 10 27.84 3.86 0.48
N GLY A 11 27.71 5.16 0.71
CA GLY A 11 27.37 6.14 -0.32
C GLY A 11 25.98 5.88 -0.93
N PRO A 12 25.73 6.41 -2.15
CA PRO A 12 24.51 6.13 -2.89
C PRO A 12 24.40 4.64 -3.20
N LEU A 13 23.21 4.10 -2.97
CA LEU A 13 22.88 2.72 -3.30
C LEU A 13 22.09 2.70 -4.61
N GLU A 14 22.31 1.65 -5.40
CA GLU A 14 21.48 1.35 -6.57
C GLU A 14 20.05 0.98 -6.12
N ALA A 15 19.10 1.03 -7.06
CA ALA A 15 17.73 0.60 -6.77
C ALA A 15 17.68 -0.89 -6.39
N GLY A 16 16.98 -1.22 -5.31
CA GLY A 16 16.84 -2.58 -4.82
C GLY A 16 16.40 -2.67 -3.35
N THR A 17 16.11 -3.89 -2.91
CA THR A 17 15.80 -4.19 -1.50
C THR A 17 17.06 -4.63 -0.77
N TYR A 18 17.34 -3.96 0.35
CA TYR A 18 18.51 -4.19 1.17
C TYR A 18 18.12 -4.71 2.54
N THR A 19 18.97 -5.56 3.12
CA THR A 19 18.79 -6.07 4.48
C THR A 19 19.90 -5.53 5.37
N VAL A 20 19.52 -4.80 6.42
CA VAL A 20 20.42 -4.35 7.48
C VAL A 20 20.37 -5.37 8.60
N ARG A 21 21.52 -5.95 8.93
CA ARG A 21 21.69 -6.81 10.10
C ARG A 21 22.51 -6.08 11.13
N TYR A 22 21.90 -5.79 12.28
CA TYR A 22 22.55 -5.16 13.41
C TYR A 22 22.76 -6.19 14.53
N VAL A 23 24.00 -6.34 14.98
CA VAL A 23 24.36 -7.23 16.09
C VAL A 23 24.77 -6.37 17.28
N ALA A 24 23.94 -6.37 18.31
CA ALA A 24 24.21 -5.66 19.55
C ALA A 24 24.76 -6.63 20.60
N GLU A 25 25.82 -6.24 21.29
CA GLU A 25 26.20 -6.88 22.55
C GLU A 25 25.18 -6.51 23.63
N ALA A 26 24.44 -7.51 24.11
CA ALA A 26 23.43 -7.35 25.12
C ALA A 26 24.05 -7.56 26.50
N ARG A 27 23.95 -6.55 27.37
CA ARG A 27 24.33 -6.66 28.77
C ARG A 27 23.14 -6.38 29.65
N ARG A 28 22.77 -7.37 30.48
CA ARG A 28 21.91 -7.15 31.63
C ARG A 28 22.74 -6.62 32.79
N THR A 29 22.27 -5.55 33.43
CA THR A 29 22.98 -4.93 34.56
C THR A 29 22.88 -5.74 35.84
N ASP A 30 21.88 -6.62 35.93
CA ASP A 30 21.61 -7.49 37.08
C ASP A 30 22.26 -8.89 36.96
N GLN A 31 23.06 -9.13 35.92
CA GLN A 31 23.73 -10.40 35.67
C GLN A 31 25.21 -10.17 35.28
N PRO A 32 26.11 -11.15 35.51
CA PRO A 32 27.45 -11.13 34.93
C PRO A 32 27.37 -10.99 33.41
N TYR A 33 28.27 -10.20 32.81
CA TYR A 33 28.31 -10.09 31.35
C TYR A 33 28.83 -11.39 30.74
N THR A 34 28.01 -12.02 29.89
CA THR A 34 28.30 -13.33 29.28
C THR A 34 28.71 -13.23 27.81
N GLY A 35 28.81 -12.02 27.24
CA GLY A 35 29.03 -11.85 25.80
C GLY A 35 27.81 -12.18 24.94
N GLU A 36 26.60 -12.14 25.53
CA GLU A 36 25.36 -12.36 24.79
C GLU A 36 25.22 -11.31 23.68
N THR A 37 24.86 -11.76 22.47
CA THR A 37 24.55 -10.86 21.36
C THR A 37 23.09 -11.01 20.95
N LYS A 38 22.46 -9.87 20.62
CA LYS A 38 21.15 -9.82 19.99
C LYS A 38 21.30 -9.37 18.55
N THR A 39 20.73 -10.14 17.63
CA THR A 39 20.67 -9.77 16.22
C THR A 39 19.31 -9.17 15.92
N PHE A 40 19.32 -8.05 15.23
CA PHE A 40 18.15 -7.38 14.67
C PHE A 40 18.32 -7.31 13.16
N THR A 41 17.22 -7.50 12.44
CA THR A 41 17.21 -7.49 10.98
C THR A 41 16.08 -6.60 10.50
N TRP A 42 16.39 -5.71 9.57
CA TRP A 42 15.42 -4.84 8.92
C TRP A 42 15.65 -4.82 7.42
N GLN A 43 14.59 -4.61 6.66
CA GLN A 43 14.68 -4.34 5.23
C GLN A 43 14.45 -2.86 4.97
N PHE A 44 15.14 -2.30 3.98
CA PHE A 44 14.82 -1.01 3.39
C PHE A 44 14.92 -1.10 1.88
N VAL A 45 14.23 -0.20 1.18
CA VAL A 45 14.10 -0.23 -0.28
C VAL A 45 14.67 1.05 -0.87
N VAL A 46 15.50 0.93 -1.88
CA VAL A 46 16.00 2.05 -2.67
C VAL A 46 15.32 2.03 -4.03
N ILE A 47 14.79 3.17 -4.46
CA ILE A 47 14.12 3.33 -5.75
C ILE A 47 14.70 4.51 -6.51
N ASP A 48 14.61 4.46 -7.84
CA ASP A 48 14.68 5.68 -8.64
C ASP A 48 13.35 6.43 -8.55
N SER A 49 13.40 7.63 -7.97
CA SER A 49 12.26 8.53 -7.78
C SER A 49 11.48 8.84 -9.06
N ALA A 50 12.11 8.75 -10.25
CA ALA A 50 11.43 8.94 -11.53
C ALA A 50 10.35 7.89 -11.79
N ASN A 51 10.43 6.72 -11.15
CA ASN A 51 9.43 5.67 -11.24
C ASN A 51 8.23 5.88 -10.31
N GLY A 52 8.30 6.83 -9.38
CA GLY A 52 7.20 7.12 -8.47
C GLY A 52 6.07 7.92 -9.13
N THR A 53 4.85 7.75 -8.62
CA THR A 53 3.67 8.58 -8.94
C THR A 53 2.72 8.61 -7.73
N LYS A 54 1.61 9.33 -7.84
CA LYS A 54 0.56 9.37 -6.82
C LYS A 54 -0.73 8.75 -7.34
N ALA A 55 -1.26 7.80 -6.58
CA ALA A 55 -2.63 7.34 -6.72
C ALA A 55 -3.53 8.30 -5.92
N ILE A 56 -4.40 9.04 -6.60
CA ILE A 56 -5.23 10.09 -6.01
C ILE A 56 -6.58 9.52 -5.60
N GLU A 57 -7.00 9.82 -4.36
CA GLU A 57 -8.30 9.41 -3.84
C GLU A 57 -9.39 10.44 -4.15
N TYR A 58 -10.53 9.92 -4.60
CA TYR A 58 -11.79 10.64 -4.79
C TYR A 58 -12.88 9.98 -3.95
N TYR A 59 -13.84 10.78 -3.53
CA TYR A 59 -15.01 10.34 -2.79
C TYR A 59 -16.29 10.80 -3.50
N ASN A 60 -17.32 9.96 -3.51
CA ASN A 60 -18.64 10.25 -4.02
C ASN A 60 -19.68 10.21 -2.87
N PRO A 61 -20.05 11.37 -2.28
CA PRO A 61 -20.94 11.39 -1.11
C PRO A 61 -22.32 10.75 -1.32
N PRO A 62 -23.02 10.94 -2.47
CA PRO A 62 -24.29 10.25 -2.73
C PRO A 62 -24.22 8.73 -2.66
N ARG A 63 -23.06 8.15 -2.95
CA ARG A 63 -22.84 6.69 -2.97
C ARG A 63 -22.09 6.18 -1.76
N ASP A 64 -21.46 7.05 -0.98
CA ASP A 64 -20.45 6.71 0.03
C ASP A 64 -19.31 5.84 -0.54
N HIS A 65 -18.90 6.10 -1.78
CA HIS A 65 -17.86 5.32 -2.48
C HIS A 65 -16.57 6.10 -2.61
N TYR A 66 -15.45 5.40 -2.43
CA TYR A 66 -14.10 5.86 -2.71
C TYR A 66 -13.59 5.28 -4.03
N PHE A 67 -12.76 6.07 -4.72
CA PHE A 67 -12.07 5.68 -5.94
C PHE A 67 -10.62 6.16 -5.87
N LEU A 68 -9.70 5.34 -6.34
CA LEU A 68 -8.26 5.61 -6.33
C LEU A 68 -7.73 5.46 -7.76
N THR A 69 -6.96 6.43 -8.27
CA THR A 69 -6.38 6.31 -9.61
C THR A 69 -5.03 7.00 -9.78
N THR A 70 -4.15 6.40 -10.58
CA THR A 70 -2.90 6.98 -11.08
C THR A 70 -3.04 7.53 -12.50
N SER A 71 -4.16 7.29 -13.18
CA SER A 71 -4.38 7.66 -14.58
C SER A 71 -4.63 9.16 -14.71
N ALA A 72 -3.72 9.86 -15.40
CA ALA A 72 -3.85 11.29 -15.66
C ALA A 72 -5.16 11.64 -16.40
N THR A 73 -5.64 10.76 -17.27
CA THR A 73 -6.91 10.94 -17.99
C THR A 73 -8.10 10.83 -17.05
N GLU A 74 -8.14 9.80 -16.19
CA GLU A 74 -9.23 9.63 -15.22
C GLU A 74 -9.26 10.79 -14.22
N ILE A 75 -8.08 11.22 -13.75
CA ILE A 75 -7.90 12.38 -12.89
C ILE A 75 -8.48 13.64 -13.56
N ALA A 76 -8.12 13.92 -14.82
CA ALA A 76 -8.62 15.09 -15.53
C ALA A 76 -10.14 15.06 -15.70
N LEU A 77 -10.72 13.89 -15.99
CA LEU A 77 -12.17 13.73 -16.12
C LEU A 77 -12.88 13.94 -14.78
N LEU A 78 -12.36 13.38 -13.68
CA LEU A 78 -12.91 13.56 -12.34
C LEU A 78 -12.81 15.03 -11.88
N ASP A 79 -11.66 15.67 -12.08
CA ASP A 79 -11.44 17.07 -11.73
C ASP A 79 -12.32 18.03 -12.54
N SER A 80 -12.61 17.69 -13.78
CA SER A 80 -13.51 18.49 -14.63
C SER A 80 -14.99 18.34 -14.27
N GLY A 81 -15.34 17.40 -13.38
CA GLY A 81 -16.73 17.06 -13.07
C GLY A 81 -17.45 16.29 -14.18
N TYR A 82 -16.71 15.70 -15.13
CA TYR A 82 -17.29 14.87 -16.20
C TYR A 82 -18.08 13.69 -15.61
N PHE A 83 -17.58 13.11 -14.52
CA PHE A 83 -18.31 12.13 -13.71
C PHE A 83 -18.93 12.83 -12.49
N PRO A 84 -20.26 13.00 -12.43
CA PRO A 84 -20.89 13.78 -11.37
C PRO A 84 -20.68 13.18 -9.97
N GLY A 85 -20.49 14.07 -8.98
CA GLY A 85 -20.48 13.73 -7.55
C GLY A 85 -19.11 13.30 -6.99
N TRP A 86 -18.10 13.09 -7.83
CA TRP A 86 -16.75 12.78 -7.38
C TRP A 86 -15.97 14.05 -6.99
N GLN A 87 -15.30 14.00 -5.85
CA GLN A 87 -14.46 15.08 -5.34
C GLN A 87 -13.17 14.53 -4.76
N ARG A 88 -12.05 15.23 -4.94
CA ARG A 88 -10.78 14.88 -4.28
C ARG A 88 -10.96 14.91 -2.76
N THR A 89 -10.43 13.92 -2.07
CA THR A 89 -10.44 13.89 -0.59
C THR A 89 -9.28 14.68 0.01
N GLY A 90 -8.23 14.91 -0.77
CA GLY A 90 -6.94 15.42 -0.30
C GLY A 90 -5.94 14.31 0.00
N GLU A 91 -6.39 13.05 0.07
CA GLU A 91 -5.56 11.89 0.30
C GLU A 91 -4.93 11.37 -1.00
N SER A 92 -3.76 10.75 -0.88
CA SER A 92 -3.09 10.05 -1.98
C SER A 92 -2.12 9.01 -1.44
N ILE A 93 -1.83 8.01 -2.28
CA ILE A 93 -0.83 6.98 -1.98
C ILE A 93 0.33 7.14 -2.97
N ALA A 94 1.55 7.28 -2.46
CA ALA A 94 2.74 7.29 -3.31
C ALA A 94 3.08 5.85 -3.73
N VAL A 95 2.99 5.59 -5.02
CA VAL A 95 3.12 4.25 -5.62
C VAL A 95 4.14 4.28 -6.76
N ILE A 96 4.47 3.11 -7.31
CA ILE A 96 5.31 3.00 -8.50
C ILE A 96 4.41 3.00 -9.75
N LYS A 97 4.86 3.69 -10.80
CA LYS A 97 4.21 3.76 -12.11
C LYS A 97 4.05 2.35 -12.70
N SER A 98 2.92 2.13 -13.39
CA SER A 98 2.70 0.93 -14.19
C SER A 98 3.86 0.73 -15.18
N GLY A 99 4.29 -0.53 -15.37
CA GLY A 99 5.40 -0.88 -16.25
C GLY A 99 6.81 -0.55 -15.76
N SER A 100 7.00 0.19 -14.65
CA SER A 100 8.33 0.56 -14.17
C SER A 100 9.14 -0.65 -13.69
N PRO A 101 10.44 -0.77 -14.05
CA PRO A 101 11.28 -1.93 -13.74
C PRO A 101 11.84 -1.91 -12.31
N VAL A 102 10.98 -1.69 -11.31
CA VAL A 102 11.39 -1.67 -9.89
C VAL A 102 11.23 -3.07 -9.31
N ALA A 103 12.34 -3.67 -8.87
CA ALA A 103 12.34 -4.99 -8.26
C ALA A 103 11.46 -5.03 -7.00
N ASP A 104 10.91 -6.21 -6.70
CA ASP A 104 10.10 -6.51 -5.50
C ASP A 104 8.75 -5.78 -5.36
N PHE A 105 8.46 -4.78 -6.20
CA PHE A 105 7.11 -4.20 -6.30
C PHE A 105 6.23 -5.06 -7.20
N ALA A 106 5.06 -5.45 -6.69
CA ALA A 106 4.07 -6.24 -7.40
C ALA A 106 3.12 -5.34 -8.20
N SER A 107 2.73 -5.82 -9.38
CA SER A 107 1.64 -5.21 -10.16
C SER A 107 0.31 -5.35 -9.45
N THR A 108 -0.44 -4.25 -9.41
CA THR A 108 -1.77 -4.21 -8.79
C THR A 108 -2.82 -4.39 -9.87
N CYS A 109 -3.59 -5.48 -9.79
CA CYS A 109 -4.76 -5.66 -10.63
C CYS A 109 -5.88 -4.70 -10.21
N ARG A 110 -6.61 -4.16 -11.18
CA ARG A 110 -7.81 -3.34 -11.00
C ARG A 110 -8.99 -4.05 -11.63
N PHE A 111 -10.04 -4.24 -10.84
CA PHE A 111 -11.32 -4.75 -11.30
C PHE A 111 -12.41 -3.69 -11.16
N TYR A 112 -13.34 -3.68 -12.09
CA TYR A 112 -14.61 -2.98 -11.99
C TYR A 112 -15.73 -3.96 -11.69
N GLY A 113 -16.49 -3.66 -10.63
CA GLY A 113 -17.70 -4.39 -10.27
C GLY A 113 -18.88 -3.93 -11.12
N LYS A 114 -19.58 -4.88 -11.74
CA LYS A 114 -20.67 -4.61 -12.69
C LYS A 114 -21.95 -4.11 -11.99
N PRO A 115 -22.54 -3.00 -12.47
CA PRO A 115 -23.86 -2.51 -12.05
C PRO A 115 -24.98 -3.56 -12.08
N GLU A 116 -25.01 -4.40 -13.12
CA GLU A 116 -26.01 -5.46 -13.25
C GLU A 116 -25.88 -6.57 -12.19
N ALA A 117 -24.72 -6.68 -11.53
CA ALA A 117 -24.49 -7.58 -10.39
C ALA A 117 -24.74 -6.89 -9.03
N GLY A 118 -25.23 -5.65 -9.03
CA GLY A 118 -25.45 -4.85 -7.82
C GLY A 118 -24.19 -4.18 -7.27
N LEU A 119 -23.08 -4.26 -7.99
CA LEU A 119 -21.83 -3.58 -7.66
C LEU A 119 -21.73 -2.28 -8.45
N ASP A 120 -20.93 -1.32 -8.02
CA ASP A 120 -20.48 -0.22 -8.89
C ASP A 120 -19.25 0.35 -8.21
N THR A 121 -18.12 -0.31 -8.40
CA THR A 121 -16.96 -0.12 -7.52
C THR A 121 -15.69 -0.60 -8.18
N HIS A 122 -14.57 -0.18 -7.62
CA HIS A 122 -13.27 -0.69 -8.02
C HIS A 122 -12.64 -1.50 -6.89
N PHE A 123 -12.03 -2.62 -7.25
CA PHE A 123 -11.23 -3.44 -6.35
C PHE A 123 -9.80 -3.50 -6.87
N TYR A 124 -8.85 -3.36 -5.93
CA TYR A 124 -7.42 -3.37 -6.21
C TYR A 124 -6.74 -4.47 -5.39
N SER A 125 -5.86 -5.24 -6.06
CA SER A 125 -4.99 -6.20 -5.37
C SER A 125 -3.60 -6.33 -5.98
N ALA A 126 -2.58 -6.28 -5.13
CA ALA A 126 -1.22 -6.70 -5.48
C ALA A 126 -0.97 -8.20 -5.23
N TYR A 127 -1.97 -8.91 -4.69
CA TYR A 127 -1.89 -10.35 -4.48
C TYR A 127 -2.40 -11.10 -5.69
N ARG A 128 -1.48 -11.79 -6.38
CA ARG A 128 -1.83 -12.56 -7.57
C ARG A 128 -2.93 -13.60 -7.29
N SER A 129 -2.97 -14.16 -6.09
CA SER A 129 -4.03 -15.07 -5.66
C SER A 129 -5.42 -14.43 -5.62
N GLU A 130 -5.56 -13.18 -5.19
CA GLU A 130 -6.85 -12.46 -5.21
C GLU A 130 -7.25 -12.13 -6.66
N CYS A 131 -6.29 -11.67 -7.47
CA CYS A 131 -6.53 -11.36 -8.88
C CYS A 131 -6.99 -12.61 -9.66
N ASP A 132 -6.26 -13.71 -9.55
CA ASP A 132 -6.56 -14.97 -10.25
C ASP A 132 -7.88 -15.58 -9.76
N TYR A 133 -8.20 -15.42 -8.47
CA TYR A 133 -9.47 -15.88 -7.92
C TYR A 133 -10.66 -15.17 -8.57
N LEU A 134 -10.62 -13.83 -8.67
CA LEU A 134 -11.70 -13.05 -9.30
C LEU A 134 -11.83 -13.38 -10.79
N ILE A 135 -10.72 -13.54 -11.51
CA ILE A 135 -10.71 -13.95 -12.92
C ILE A 135 -11.39 -15.31 -13.10
N ALA A 136 -11.06 -16.28 -12.25
CA ALA A 136 -11.54 -17.65 -12.41
C ALA A 136 -12.97 -17.86 -11.90
N ASN A 137 -13.42 -17.12 -10.88
CA ASN A 137 -14.62 -17.47 -10.11
C ASN A 137 -15.69 -16.38 -10.05
N ALA A 138 -15.42 -15.16 -10.50
CA ALA A 138 -16.33 -14.03 -10.30
C ALA A 138 -16.51 -13.17 -11.56
N ALA A 139 -16.31 -13.75 -12.74
CA ALA A 139 -16.41 -13.07 -14.04
C ALA A 139 -17.84 -12.60 -14.40
N ASP A 140 -18.86 -13.13 -13.72
CA ASP A 140 -20.24 -12.68 -13.81
C ASP A 140 -20.42 -11.32 -13.13
N ALA A 141 -19.71 -11.04 -12.04
CA ALA A 141 -19.80 -9.80 -11.27
C ALA A 141 -18.63 -8.80 -11.51
N TRP A 142 -17.44 -9.27 -11.87
CA TRP A 142 -16.22 -8.46 -11.96
C TRP A 142 -15.61 -8.48 -13.35
N ILE A 143 -15.10 -7.32 -13.78
CA ILE A 143 -14.36 -7.14 -15.03
C ILE A 143 -12.94 -6.74 -14.66
N LEU A 144 -11.94 -7.49 -15.15
CA LEU A 144 -10.55 -7.07 -15.05
C LEU A 144 -10.32 -5.89 -16.01
N GLU A 145 -10.01 -4.72 -15.46
CA GLU A 145 -9.71 -3.52 -16.25
C GLU A 145 -8.22 -3.33 -16.50
N SER A 146 -7.38 -3.76 -15.55
CA SER A 146 -5.92 -3.70 -15.68
C SER A 146 -5.26 -4.77 -14.81
N GLU A 147 -4.21 -5.41 -15.32
CA GLU A 147 -3.32 -6.25 -14.50
C GLU A 147 -2.21 -5.46 -13.79
N ASP A 148 -1.98 -4.20 -14.19
CA ASP A 148 -0.89 -3.35 -13.68
C ASP A 148 -1.38 -1.89 -13.60
N ALA A 149 -2.35 -1.58 -12.75
CA ALA A 149 -2.86 -0.23 -12.56
C ALA A 149 -1.80 0.70 -11.93
N PHE A 150 -1.02 0.14 -11.02
CA PHE A 150 0.19 0.70 -10.42
C PHE A 150 0.94 -0.45 -9.74
N ARG A 151 2.18 -0.19 -9.31
CA ARG A 151 2.98 -1.17 -8.58
C ARG A 151 3.17 -0.76 -7.14
N ILE A 152 3.11 -1.73 -6.23
CA ILE A 152 3.21 -1.52 -4.79
C ILE A 152 3.95 -2.67 -4.13
N PHE A 153 4.60 -2.41 -2.99
CA PHE A 153 5.43 -3.40 -2.32
C PHE A 153 4.55 -4.29 -1.43
N PRO A 154 4.62 -5.64 -1.54
CA PRO A 154 3.80 -6.52 -0.70
C PRO A 154 4.30 -6.52 0.76
N VAL A 155 3.38 -6.63 1.72
CA VAL A 155 3.77 -6.87 3.13
C VAL A 155 4.37 -8.26 3.29
N ASP A 156 5.15 -8.45 4.36
CA ASP A 156 5.37 -9.79 4.88
C ASP A 156 4.03 -10.37 5.37
N LEU A 157 3.52 -11.42 4.73
CA LEU A 157 2.19 -11.98 5.04
C LEU A 157 2.08 -12.60 6.44
N ALA A 158 3.20 -12.99 7.06
CA ALA A 158 3.20 -13.58 8.40
C ALA A 158 3.10 -12.50 9.49
N THR A 159 3.67 -11.32 9.24
CA THR A 159 3.82 -10.26 10.24
C THR A 159 3.07 -8.97 9.92
N GLY A 160 2.64 -8.78 8.66
CA GLY A 160 2.11 -7.53 8.12
C GLY A 160 3.15 -6.40 8.05
N ALA A 161 4.44 -6.71 8.16
CA ALA A 161 5.49 -5.71 8.23
C ALA A 161 5.84 -5.15 6.85
N CYS A 162 6.16 -3.86 6.83
CA CYS A 162 6.79 -3.17 5.72
C CYS A 162 8.30 -3.00 5.94
N PRO A 163 9.10 -2.90 4.85
CA PRO A 163 10.44 -2.34 4.94
C PRO A 163 10.43 -0.99 5.68
N VAL A 164 11.48 -0.69 6.45
CA VAL A 164 11.50 0.41 7.44
C VAL A 164 11.31 1.80 6.86
N ASN A 165 11.51 1.96 5.55
CA ASN A 165 11.34 3.22 4.83
C ASN A 165 10.15 3.21 3.87
N LEU A 166 9.24 2.24 4.01
CA LEU A 166 7.92 2.24 3.38
C LEU A 166 6.84 2.43 4.45
N VAL A 167 5.65 2.85 4.02
CA VAL A 167 4.50 3.07 4.90
C VAL A 167 3.42 2.04 4.61
N GLY A 168 2.75 1.54 5.64
CA GLY A 168 1.64 0.61 5.48
C GLY A 168 0.46 1.25 4.74
N VAL A 169 -0.15 0.50 3.83
CA VAL A 169 -1.45 0.81 3.24
C VAL A 169 -2.50 -0.08 3.87
N HIS A 170 -3.57 0.52 4.37
CA HIS A 170 -4.74 -0.17 4.86
C HIS A 170 -5.81 -0.28 3.78
N ARG A 171 -6.56 -1.38 3.81
CA ARG A 171 -7.77 -1.60 3.00
C ARG A 171 -8.95 -1.73 3.95
N ALA A 172 -9.97 -0.90 3.76
CA ALA A 172 -11.22 -1.00 4.51
C ALA A 172 -12.37 -1.32 3.56
N TRP A 173 -13.10 -2.39 3.82
CA TRP A 173 -14.31 -2.78 3.08
C TRP A 173 -15.57 -2.25 3.77
N ASN A 174 -16.52 -1.71 3.01
CA ASN A 174 -17.76 -1.11 3.53
C ASN A 174 -18.78 -2.11 4.12
N GLY A 175 -18.52 -3.42 4.06
CA GLY A 175 -19.42 -4.43 4.62
C GLY A 175 -20.77 -4.57 3.91
N SER A 176 -20.94 -3.91 2.76
CA SER A 176 -22.24 -3.74 2.08
C SER A 176 -22.28 -4.47 0.74
N VAL A 177 -23.50 -4.69 0.23
CA VAL A 177 -23.74 -5.47 -1.01
C VAL A 177 -23.25 -4.77 -2.27
N ASP A 178 -23.18 -3.44 -2.25
CA ASP A 178 -22.66 -2.61 -3.34
C ASP A 178 -21.13 -2.61 -3.42
N VAL A 179 -20.49 -3.04 -2.33
CA VAL A 179 -19.05 -3.21 -2.13
C VAL A 179 -18.27 -1.92 -2.40
N ASN A 180 -17.52 -1.44 -1.42
CA ASN A 180 -16.49 -0.45 -1.68
C ASN A 180 -15.29 -0.70 -0.78
N HIS A 181 -14.10 -0.47 -1.35
CA HIS A 181 -12.85 -0.55 -0.62
C HIS A 181 -12.20 0.83 -0.62
N ARG A 182 -11.86 1.32 0.56
CA ARG A 182 -11.01 2.50 0.73
C ARG A 182 -9.59 2.06 1.01
N TYR A 183 -8.63 2.70 0.36
CA TYR A 183 -7.20 2.46 0.53
C TYR A 183 -6.54 3.71 1.09
N THR A 184 -5.81 3.59 2.20
CA THR A 184 -5.19 4.75 2.85
C THR A 184 -3.89 4.38 3.54
N THR A 185 -2.95 5.33 3.62
CA THR A 185 -1.73 5.22 4.46
C THR A 185 -1.91 5.81 5.85
N SER A 186 -3.11 6.31 6.18
CA SER A 186 -3.40 6.97 7.45
C SER A 186 -4.06 6.02 8.44
N ASP A 187 -3.36 5.71 9.54
CA ASP A 187 -3.91 4.96 10.67
C ASP A 187 -5.18 5.61 11.22
N ALA A 188 -5.23 6.95 11.25
CA ALA A 188 -6.38 7.70 11.75
C ALA A 188 -7.61 7.54 10.85
N ILE A 189 -7.41 7.55 9.53
CA ILE A 189 -8.50 7.28 8.57
C ILE A 189 -8.98 5.85 8.73
N GLN A 190 -8.06 4.87 8.77
CA GLN A 190 -8.42 3.47 8.98
C GLN A 190 -9.26 3.28 10.25
N ALA A 191 -8.82 3.86 11.37
CA ALA A 191 -9.55 3.81 12.63
C ALA A 191 -10.93 4.46 12.52
N ALA A 192 -11.06 5.59 11.82
CA ALA A 192 -12.36 6.25 11.59
C ALA A 192 -13.31 5.42 10.72
N MET A 193 -12.80 4.75 9.67
CA MET A 193 -13.59 3.85 8.83
C MET A 193 -14.13 2.68 9.65
N VAL A 194 -13.25 2.03 10.44
CA VAL A 194 -13.64 0.92 11.32
C VAL A 194 -14.65 1.36 12.38
N ALA A 195 -14.44 2.53 13.00
CA ALA A 195 -15.39 3.11 13.94
C ALA A 195 -16.77 3.40 13.31
N SER A 196 -16.80 3.60 11.99
CA SER A 196 -18.01 3.81 11.19
C SER A 196 -18.63 2.51 10.66
N GLY A 197 -18.10 1.34 11.06
CA GLY A 197 -18.65 0.02 10.73
C GLY A 197 -17.98 -0.67 9.54
N TRP A 198 -16.94 -0.08 8.95
CA TRP A 198 -16.18 -0.74 7.89
C TRP A 198 -15.26 -1.84 8.45
N VAL A 199 -14.95 -2.83 7.63
CA VAL A 199 -14.11 -3.97 7.99
C VAL A 199 -12.67 -3.71 7.52
N ALA A 200 -11.72 -3.73 8.46
CA ALA A 200 -10.30 -3.66 8.14
C ALA A 200 -9.80 -4.98 7.54
N GLU A 201 -9.08 -4.91 6.43
CA GLU A 201 -8.52 -6.06 5.73
C GLU A 201 -7.00 -5.93 5.57
N GLY A 202 -6.28 -7.02 5.84
CA GLY A 202 -4.83 -7.05 5.75
C GLY A 202 -4.21 -8.05 6.72
N SER A 203 -2.90 -7.92 6.91
CA SER A 203 -2.10 -8.81 7.74
C SER A 203 -1.42 -8.06 8.88
N GLY A 204 -1.03 -8.82 9.91
CA GLY A 204 -0.30 -8.29 11.06
C GLY A 204 -1.12 -7.47 12.04
N PRO A 205 -0.50 -6.98 13.12
CA PRO A 205 -1.19 -6.24 14.19
C PRO A 205 -1.75 -4.88 13.71
N ASN A 206 -1.19 -4.31 12.66
CA ASN A 206 -1.64 -3.02 12.10
C ASN A 206 -2.62 -3.18 10.92
N VAL A 207 -3.00 -4.42 10.56
CA VAL A 207 -3.94 -4.73 9.47
C VAL A 207 -3.59 -3.97 8.19
N VAL A 208 -2.42 -4.31 7.64
CA VAL A 208 -1.85 -3.67 6.46
C VAL A 208 -1.99 -4.61 5.27
N VAL A 209 -2.44 -4.08 4.12
CA VAL A 209 -2.58 -4.85 2.88
C VAL A 209 -1.32 -4.77 2.03
N TRP A 210 -0.67 -3.62 1.92
CA TRP A 210 0.56 -3.39 1.13
C TRP A 210 1.47 -2.34 1.79
N CYS A 211 2.60 -2.05 1.17
CA CYS A 211 3.55 -1.02 1.56
C CYS A 211 3.75 -0.01 0.43
N ALA A 212 3.45 1.25 0.70
CA ALA A 212 3.61 2.37 -0.22
C ALA A 212 4.90 3.14 0.06
N LEU A 213 5.30 3.97 -0.92
CA LEU A 213 6.36 4.93 -0.70
C LEU A 213 5.93 5.98 0.35
N PRO A 214 6.86 6.55 1.12
CA PRO A 214 6.54 7.65 2.02
C PRO A 214 5.96 8.84 1.24
N PRO A 215 4.98 9.56 1.83
CA PRO A 215 4.34 10.70 1.17
C PRO A 215 5.30 11.87 0.84
N ASP A 216 6.42 11.95 1.58
CA ASP A 216 7.44 13.00 1.44
C ASP A 216 8.53 12.67 0.41
N VAL A 217 8.51 11.48 -0.21
CA VAL A 217 9.44 11.19 -1.32
C VAL A 217 9.02 12.03 -2.53
N PRO A 218 9.91 12.85 -3.11
CA PRO A 218 9.63 13.57 -4.33
C PRO A 218 9.38 12.57 -5.47
N VAL A 219 8.12 12.27 -5.74
CA VAL A 219 7.70 11.51 -6.91
C VAL A 219 7.49 12.49 -8.06
N GLN A 220 8.14 12.24 -9.20
CA GLN A 220 8.07 13.10 -10.40
C GLN A 220 6.83 12.82 -11.25
#